data_AF-A0AAV8Y2H0-F1
#
_entry.id   AF-A0AAV8Y2H0-F1
#
_cell.length_a   1.000
_cell.length_b   1.000
_cell.length_c   1.000
_cell.angle_alpha   90.00
_cell.angle_beta   90.00
_cell.angle_gamma   90.00
#
_symmetry.space_group_name_H-M   'P 1'
#
loop_
_entity.id
_entity.type
_entity.pdbx_description
1 polymer ?
#
loop_
_entity_poly.entity_id
_entity_poly.type
_entity_poly.pdbx_seq_one_letter_code
_entity_poly.pdbx_strand_id
1 'polypeptide(L)' 'MNLVGSVKFSRQRRYFEGVRPSEILTRLQAVFGDETLCKTQVYEWHTRSSAGRERVENEPHDRRPRTSFTEENICAV' A
#
# COMPACT_ATOMS: atom_id res chain seq x y z
N MET A 1 21.30 16.05 32.16
CA MET A 1 19.90 16.45 32.45
C MET A 1 19.19 16.68 31.14
N ASN A 2 18.14 15.91 30.90
CA ASN A 2 17.34 15.89 29.69
C ASN A 2 16.63 17.22 29.47
N LEU A 3 16.44 17.60 28.20
CA LEU A 3 15.15 18.07 27.66
C LEU A 3 15.28 18.07 26.13
N VAL A 4 15.08 16.89 25.53
CA VAL A 4 14.80 16.75 24.10
C VAL A 4 13.40 17.35 23.90
N GLY A 5 13.36 18.60 23.47
CA GLY A 5 12.12 19.31 23.13
C GLY A 5 11.48 18.66 21.91
N SER A 6 10.48 17.82 22.18
CA SER A 6 9.64 17.13 21.21
C SER A 6 8.99 18.12 20.24
N VAL A 7 9.49 18.20 19.01
CA VAL A 7 8.71 18.71 17.87
C VAL A 7 8.09 17.49 17.19
N LYS A 8 7.07 16.92 17.81
CA LYS A 8 6.18 15.97 17.13
C LYS A 8 4.91 16.71 16.72
N PHE A 9 4.44 16.40 15.51
CA PHE A 9 3.19 16.85 14.87
C PHE A 9 3.24 18.18 14.10
N SER A 10 3.55 18.13 12.79
CA SER A 10 2.98 19.03 11.75
C SER A 10 3.57 18.84 10.33
N ARG A 11 4.06 17.64 9.94
CA ARG A 11 4.56 17.40 8.57
C ARG A 11 3.78 16.37 7.74
N GLN A 12 2.69 15.81 8.26
CA GLN A 12 2.10 14.57 7.74
C GLN A 12 1.07 14.71 6.61
N ARG A 13 0.61 15.93 6.29
CA ARG A 13 -0.49 16.16 5.31
C ARG A 13 -0.03 16.38 3.85
N ARG A 14 1.26 16.25 3.53
CA ARG A 14 1.82 16.80 2.28
C ARG A 14 1.50 16.03 0.99
N TYR A 15 1.04 14.78 1.05
CA TYR A 15 0.90 13.93 -0.15
C TYR A 15 -0.54 13.64 -0.58
N PHE A 16 -1.54 14.14 0.14
CA PHE A 16 -2.95 13.91 -0.19
C PHE A 16 -3.60 15.20 -0.71
N GLU A 17 -3.90 15.24 -2.01
CA GLU A 17 -4.50 16.40 -2.70
C GLU A 17 -6.00 16.58 -2.39
N GLY A 18 -6.68 15.59 -1.78
CA GLY A 18 -8.11 15.65 -1.49
C GLY A 18 -9.02 15.50 -2.71
N VAL A 19 -8.45 15.06 -3.83
CA VAL A 19 -9.16 14.85 -5.09
C VAL A 19 -10.00 13.58 -5.05
N ARG A 20 -11.16 13.60 -5.71
CA ARG A 20 -12.08 12.46 -5.76
C ARG A 20 -11.41 11.24 -6.44
N PRO A 21 -11.70 10.00 -6.01
CA PRO A 21 -11.13 8.79 -6.62
C PRO A 21 -11.37 8.68 -8.13
N SER A 22 -12.51 9.15 -8.62
CA SER A 22 -12.84 9.13 -10.05
C SER A 22 -11.91 10.02 -10.87
N GLU A 23 -11.55 11.18 -10.34
CA GLU A 23 -10.61 12.11 -10.99
C GLU A 23 -9.19 11.55 -10.97
N ILE A 24 -8.78 10.90 -9.87
CA ILE A 24 -7.51 10.17 -9.81
C ILE A 24 -7.47 9.07 -10.88
N LEU A 25 -8.55 8.30 -11.03
CA LEU A 25 -8.65 7.26 -12.06
C LEU A 25 -8.51 7.86 -13.46
N THR A 26 -9.20 8.97 -13.77
CA THR A 26 -9.09 9.65 -15.06
C THR A 26 -7.65 10.11 -15.34
N ARG A 27 -6.96 10.68 -14.35
CA ARG A 27 -5.56 11.09 -14.48
C ARG A 27 -4.64 9.90 -14.73
N LEU A 28 -4.85 8.79 -14.03
CA LEU A 28 -4.07 7.56 -14.24
C LEU A 28 -4.31 6.98 -15.63
N GLN A 29 -5.57 6.91 -16.08
CA GLN A 29 -5.94 6.44 -17.41
C GLN A 29 -5.35 7.29 -18.54
N ALA A 30 -5.24 8.61 -18.34
CA ALA A 30 -4.61 9.50 -19.32
C ALA A 30 -3.11 9.23 -19.51
N VAL A 31 -2.43 8.69 -18.49
CA VAL A 31 -0.98 8.42 -18.50
C VAL A 31 -0.66 6.97 -18.87
N PHE A 32 -1.40 6.02 -18.29
CA PHE A 32 -1.11 4.58 -18.40
C PHE A 32 -2.07 3.83 -19.33
N GLY A 33 -3.16 4.46 -19.80
CA GLY A 33 -4.13 3.83 -20.69
C GLY A 33 -4.67 2.53 -20.10
N ASP A 34 -4.55 1.44 -20.86
CA ASP A 34 -5.03 0.10 -20.50
C ASP A 34 -4.19 -0.57 -19.41
N GLU A 35 -2.96 -0.10 -19.16
CA GLU A 35 -2.10 -0.60 -18.07
C GLU A 35 -2.46 0.02 -16.71
N THR A 36 -3.49 0.85 -16.66
CA THR A 36 -3.96 1.47 -15.42
C THR A 36 -4.53 0.44 -14.45
N LEU A 37 -4.36 0.69 -13.15
CA LEU A 37 -5.05 -0.05 -12.09
C LEU A 37 -6.56 -0.09 -12.30
N CYS A 38 -7.20 -1.18 -11.89
CA CYS A 38 -8.66 -1.26 -11.98
C CYS A 38 -9.32 -0.26 -11.02
N LYS A 39 -10.55 0.16 -11.33
CA LYS A 39 -11.31 1.14 -10.53
C LYS A 39 -11.34 0.78 -9.04
N THR A 40 -11.59 -0.49 -8.70
CA THR A 40 -11.66 -0.95 -7.31
C THR A 40 -10.35 -0.72 -6.57
N GLN A 41 -9.21 -1.01 -7.20
CA GLN A 41 -7.89 -0.80 -6.60
C GLN A 41 -7.63 0.69 -6.35
N VAL A 42 -7.95 1.57 -7.31
CA VAL A 42 -7.76 3.03 -7.14
C VAL A 42 -8.58 3.55 -5.95
N TYR A 43 -9.82 3.10 -5.79
CA TYR A 43 -10.70 3.53 -4.70
C TYR A 43 -10.23 3.01 -3.33
N GLU A 44 -9.74 1.77 -3.29
CA GLU A 44 -9.14 1.19 -2.09
C GLU A 44 -7.89 1.97 -1.67
N TRP A 45 -6.98 2.24 -2.59
CA TRP A 45 -5.78 3.04 -2.34
C TRP A 45 -6.13 4.46 -1.87
N HIS A 46 -7.10 5.13 -2.51
CA HIS A 46 -7.57 6.43 -2.06
C HIS A 46 -8.06 6.39 -0.60
N THR A 47 -8.85 5.37 -0.24
CA THR A 47 -9.36 5.21 1.13
C THR A 47 -8.22 5.02 2.12
N ARG A 48 -7.28 4.11 1.82
CA ARG A 48 -6.11 3.84 2.66
C ARG A 48 -5.22 5.08 2.82
N SER A 49 -4.95 5.80 1.75
CA SER A 49 -4.16 7.03 1.77
C SER A 49 -4.86 8.14 2.55
N SER A 50 -6.18 8.29 2.40
CA SER A 50 -6.97 9.26 3.17
C SER A 50 -7.02 8.94 4.67
N ALA A 51 -6.87 7.66 5.05
CA ALA A 51 -6.76 7.21 6.43
C ALA A 51 -5.35 7.41 7.05
N GLY A 52 -4.42 8.02 6.31
CA GLY A 52 -3.06 8.29 6.79
C GLY A 52 -2.05 7.16 6.57
N ARG A 53 -2.37 6.17 5.72
CA ARG A 53 -1.38 5.16 5.29
C ARG A 53 -0.41 5.79 4.29
N GLU A 54 0.86 5.89 4.68
CA GLU A 54 1.93 6.50 3.86
C GLU A 54 2.85 5.49 3.17
N ARG A 55 2.76 4.22 3.56
CA ARG A 55 3.58 3.15 2.99
C ARG A 55 3.07 2.77 1.61
N VAL A 56 3.98 2.66 0.65
CA VAL A 56 3.69 2.16 -0.71
C VAL A 56 3.90 0.65 -0.76
N GLU A 57 4.65 0.09 0.19
CA GLU A 57 4.92 -1.34 0.26
C GLU A 57 3.63 -2.15 0.42
N ASN A 58 3.66 -3.39 -0.08
CA ASN A 58 2.58 -4.34 0.16
C ASN A 58 2.56 -4.73 1.64
N GLU A 59 1.35 -4.95 2.17
CA GLU A 59 1.20 -5.58 3.47
C GLU A 59 1.79 -7.00 3.43
N PRO A 60 2.35 -7.50 4.55
CA PRO A 60 2.77 -8.89 4.64
C PRO A 60 1.59 -9.78 4.31
N HIS A 61 1.75 -10.61 3.29
CA HIS A 61 0.76 -11.60 2.91
C HIS A 61 1.13 -12.91 3.57
N ASP A 62 0.14 -13.59 4.16
CA ASP A 62 0.31 -14.97 4.60
C ASP A 62 0.63 -15.81 3.36
N ARG A 63 1.91 -16.14 3.21
CA ARG A 63 2.36 -17.07 2.19
C ARG A 63 2.20 -18.47 2.73
N ARG A 64 2.03 -19.45 1.84
CA ARG A 64 2.11 -20.85 2.23
C ARG A 64 3.41 -21.06 3.03
N PRO A 65 3.36 -21.56 4.27
CA PRO A 65 4.57 -21.80 5.03
C PRO A 65 5.46 -22.75 4.24
N ARG A 66 6.76 -22.42 4.12
CA ARG A 66 7.77 -23.29 3.47
C ARG A 66 8.15 -24.49 4.34
N THR A 67 7.28 -24.92 5.26
CA THR A 67 7.51 -26.04 6.18
C THR A 67 7.18 -27.40 5.56
N SER A 68 6.76 -27.46 4.30
CA SER A 68 6.40 -28.73 3.63
C SER A 68 7.59 -29.49 3.02
N PHE A 69 8.82 -28.97 3.11
CA PHE A 69 10.03 -29.63 2.61
C PHE A 69 10.73 -30.40 3.73
N THR A 70 10.11 -31.49 4.19
CA THR A 70 10.83 -32.53 4.91
C THR A 70 11.34 -33.55 3.90
N GLU A 71 12.49 -34.17 4.17
CA GLU A 71 13.05 -35.24 3.35
C GLU A 71 12.04 -36.41 3.19
N GLU A 72 11.22 -36.61 4.22
CA GLU A 72 10.08 -37.54 4.25
C GLU A 72 8.99 -37.24 3.20
N ASN A 73 8.70 -35.97 2.91
CA ASN A 73 7.72 -35.58 1.89
C ASN A 73 8.28 -35.63 0.45
N ILE A 74 9.61 -35.64 0.28
CA ILE A 74 10.27 -35.60 -1.03
C ILE A 74 10.41 -37.01 -1.64
N CYS A 75 10.58 -38.04 -0.82
CA CYS A 75 10.71 -39.43 -1.27
C CYS A 75 9.36 -40.13 -1.58
N ALA A 76 8.22 -39.47 -1.36
CA ALA A 76 6.90 -40.07 -1.54
C ALA A 76 6.24 -39.74 -2.90
N VAL A 77 6.97 -39.14 -3.85
CA VAL A 77 6.52 -38.79 -5.21
C VAL A 77 7.12 -39.74 -6.23
#